data_AF-A0A3D4ISJ4-F1
#
_entry.id   AF-A0A3D4ISJ4-F1
#
_cell.length_a   1.000
_cell.length_b   1.000
_cell.length_c   1.000
_cell.angle_alpha   90.00
_cell.angle_beta   90.00
_cell.angle_gamma   90.00
#
_symmetry.space_group_name_H-M   'P 1'
#
loop_
_entity.id
_entity.type
_entity.pdbx_description
1 polymer ?
#
loop_
_entity_poly.entity_id
_entity_poly.type
_entity_poly.pdbx_seq_one_letter_code
_entity_poly.pdbx_strand_id
1 'polypeptide(L)'
;MFSIFKRKESQVPVKDNVWMRKKSKWDACVKMASAQANAVFIAWFPATQTELATHFSTYGINNSVLLATQLTTARAEELIIFVEHYPLSHTEQALFKKLGFHQVPVLSS
;
A
#
# COMPACT_ATOMS: atom_id res chain seq x y z
N MET A 1 -8.67 -32.87 24.73
CA MET A 1 -7.58 -31.92 25.03
C MET A 1 -7.54 -30.91 23.89
N PHE A 2 -8.36 -29.85 23.96
CA PHE A 2 -8.47 -28.84 22.90
C PHE A 2 -8.18 -27.47 23.50
N SER A 3 -6.98 -26.95 23.25
CA SER A 3 -6.65 -25.56 23.56
C SER A 3 -7.23 -24.70 22.42
N ILE A 4 -8.51 -24.32 22.54
CA ILE A 4 -9.28 -23.62 21.49
C ILE A 4 -9.06 -22.10 21.51
N PHE A 5 -8.09 -21.61 22.29
CA PHE A 5 -7.79 -20.19 22.36
C PHE A 5 -6.34 -19.95 21.92
N LYS A 6 -6.10 -20.07 20.61
CA LYS A 6 -4.91 -19.46 19.99
C LYS A 6 -4.98 -17.96 20.28
N ARG A 7 -4.02 -17.47 21.05
CA ARG A 7 -3.85 -16.04 21.34
C ARG A 7 -3.74 -15.32 19.99
N LYS A 8 -4.65 -14.37 19.73
CA LYS A 8 -4.69 -13.62 18.47
C LYS A 8 -3.37 -12.85 18.38
N GLU A 9 -2.55 -13.15 17.37
CA GLU A 9 -1.32 -12.40 17.16
C GLU A 9 -1.65 -10.91 16.97
N SER A 10 -0.80 -10.04 17.52
CA SER A 10 -0.91 -8.61 17.29
C SER A 10 -0.87 -8.32 15.79
N GLN A 11 -1.85 -7.56 15.30
CA GLN A 11 -1.93 -7.13 13.90
C GLN A 11 -1.41 -5.69 13.82
N VAL A 12 -0.73 -5.37 12.73
CA VAL A 12 -0.36 -4.00 12.39
C VAL A 12 -1.65 -3.24 12.03
N PRO A 13 -1.98 -2.14 12.74
CA PRO A 13 -3.13 -1.31 12.42
C PRO A 13 -3.08 -0.80 10.97
N VAL A 14 -4.19 -0.95 10.27
CA VAL A 14 -4.37 -0.42 8.92
C VAL A 14 -5.27 0.81 9.00
N LYS A 15 -4.85 1.90 8.35
CA LYS A 15 -5.65 3.11 8.19
C LYS A 15 -6.19 3.15 6.77
N ASP A 16 -7.44 2.73 6.62
CA ASP A 16 -8.12 2.70 5.33
C ASP A 16 -8.64 4.09 4.95
N ASN A 17 -8.25 4.54 3.76
CA ASN A 17 -8.82 5.70 3.10
C ASN A 17 -9.63 5.18 1.91
N VAL A 18 -10.94 5.05 2.12
CA VAL A 18 -11.87 4.49 1.15
C VAL A 18 -12.32 5.57 0.17
N TRP A 19 -12.15 5.32 -1.12
CA TRP A 19 -12.55 6.21 -2.20
C TRP A 19 -13.76 5.65 -2.93
N MET A 20 -14.80 6.48 -3.13
CA MET A 20 -16.00 6.07 -3.86
C MET A 20 -15.75 5.73 -5.34
N ARG A 21 -14.68 6.28 -5.93
CA ARG A 21 -14.34 6.11 -7.34
C ARG A 21 -12.84 5.88 -7.50
N LYS A 22 -12.49 4.89 -8.32
CA LYS A 22 -11.09 4.57 -8.68
C LYS A 22 -10.34 5.78 -9.23
N LYS A 23 -10.96 6.58 -10.10
CA LYS A 23 -10.36 7.82 -10.62
C LYS A 23 -10.00 8.81 -9.50
N SER A 24 -10.89 8.99 -8.53
CA SER A 24 -10.63 9.90 -7.40
C SER A 24 -9.47 9.42 -6.53
N LYS A 25 -9.35 8.10 -6.32
CA LYS A 25 -8.19 7.49 -5.65
C LYS A 25 -6.89 7.83 -6.40
N TRP A 26 -6.88 7.68 -7.72
CA TRP A 26 -5.67 7.93 -8.52
C TRP A 26 -5.29 9.40 -8.58
N ASP A 27 -6.28 10.28 -8.70
CA ASP A 27 -6.04 11.73 -8.64
C ASP A 27 -5.51 12.13 -7.25
N ALA A 28 -5.87 11.41 -6.19
CA ALA A 28 -5.27 11.58 -4.87
C ALA A 28 -3.82 11.06 -4.81
N CYS A 29 -3.52 9.91 -5.42
CA CYS A 29 -2.14 9.42 -5.55
C CYS A 29 -1.25 10.44 -6.28
N VAL A 30 -1.74 11.06 -7.35
CA VAL A 30 -1.04 12.13 -8.09
C VAL A 30 -0.72 13.30 -7.16
N LYS A 31 -1.72 13.78 -6.40
CA LYS A 31 -1.51 14.87 -5.43
C LYS A 31 -0.49 14.50 -4.35
N MET A 32 -0.53 13.26 -3.85
CA MET A 32 0.44 12.77 -2.85
C MET A 32 1.86 12.69 -3.42
N ALA A 33 2.00 12.18 -4.64
CA ALA A 33 3.28 12.10 -5.33
C ALA A 33 3.88 13.50 -5.60
N SER A 34 3.06 14.47 -6.01
CA SER A 34 3.50 15.85 -6.20
C SER A 34 3.86 16.57 -4.90
N ALA A 35 3.19 16.23 -3.79
CA ALA A 35 3.47 16.80 -2.48
C ALA A 35 4.71 16.19 -1.82
N GLN A 36 4.99 14.91 -2.11
CA GLN A 36 6.05 14.15 -1.46
C GLN A 36 6.89 13.37 -2.47
N ALA A 37 8.08 13.89 -2.75
CA ALA A 37 8.99 13.33 -3.75
C ALA A 37 9.48 11.91 -3.41
N ASN A 38 9.49 11.53 -2.13
CA ASN A 38 9.90 10.20 -1.67
C ASN A 38 8.70 9.27 -1.37
N ALA A 39 7.51 9.60 -1.88
CA ALA A 39 6.37 8.71 -1.80
C ALA A 39 6.58 7.50 -2.72
N VAL A 40 6.44 6.31 -2.15
CA VAL A 40 6.53 5.02 -2.84
C VAL A 40 5.16 4.35 -2.79
N PHE A 41 4.59 4.10 -3.96
CA PHE A 41 3.26 3.52 -4.09
C PHE A 41 3.39 2.01 -4.28
N ILE A 42 2.68 1.25 -3.46
CA ILE A 42 2.75 -0.21 -3.43
C ILE A 42 1.43 -0.80 -3.92
N ALA A 43 1.50 -1.52 -5.02
CA ALA A 43 0.40 -2.31 -5.56
C ALA A 43 0.61 -3.78 -5.22
N TRP A 44 -0.47 -4.49 -4.91
CA TRP A 44 -0.43 -5.94 -4.75
C TRP A 44 -0.54 -6.66 -6.10
N PHE A 45 -1.20 -6.05 -7.08
CA PHE A 45 -1.45 -6.63 -8.39
C PHE A 45 -0.70 -5.91 -9.51
N PRO A 46 -0.13 -6.65 -10.49
CA PRO A 46 0.50 -6.06 -11.68
C PRO A 46 -0.42 -5.12 -12.45
N ALA A 47 -1.70 -5.47 -12.58
CA ALA A 47 -2.68 -4.63 -13.25
C ALA A 47 -2.74 -3.23 -12.61
N THR A 48 -2.89 -3.16 -11.28
CA THR A 48 -2.95 -1.91 -10.52
C THR A 48 -1.64 -1.12 -10.61
N GLN A 49 -0.49 -1.81 -10.60
CA GLN A 49 0.82 -1.17 -10.79
C GLN A 49 0.89 -0.48 -12.15
N THR A 50 0.63 -1.21 -13.24
CA THR A 50 0.68 -0.70 -14.62
C THR A 50 -0.29 0.46 -14.80
N GLU A 51 -1.51 0.29 -14.29
CA GLU A 51 -2.56 1.28 -14.32
C GLU A 51 -2.17 2.61 -13.64
N LEU A 52 -1.66 2.54 -12.40
CA LEU A 52 -1.24 3.73 -11.66
C LEU A 52 0.01 4.38 -12.27
N ALA A 53 0.99 3.59 -12.71
CA ALA A 53 2.18 4.08 -13.40
C ALA A 53 1.82 4.80 -14.71
N THR A 54 0.85 4.26 -15.46
CA THR A 54 0.30 4.91 -16.65
C THR A 54 -0.35 6.24 -16.29
N HIS A 55 -1.17 6.27 -15.22
CA HIS A 55 -1.77 7.52 -14.75
C HIS A 55 -0.71 8.54 -14.36
N PHE A 56 0.33 8.18 -13.61
CA PHE A 56 1.42 9.08 -13.25
C PHE A 56 2.15 9.65 -14.47
N SER A 57 2.37 8.83 -15.50
CA SER A 57 3.00 9.28 -16.74
C SER A 57 2.18 10.37 -17.44
N THR A 58 0.84 10.32 -17.38
CA THR A 58 -0.01 11.39 -17.94
C THR A 58 0.14 12.74 -17.24
N TYR A 59 0.61 12.76 -16.00
CA TYR A 59 0.87 13.97 -15.21
C TYR A 59 2.37 14.31 -15.11
N GLY A 60 3.25 13.59 -15.82
CA GLY A 60 4.71 13.81 -15.75
C GLY A 60 5.34 13.46 -14.40
N ILE A 61 4.70 12.57 -13.63
CA ILE A 61 5.18 12.13 -12.31
C ILE A 61 6.12 10.93 -12.48
N ASN A 62 7.31 11.03 -11.88
CA ASN A 62 8.36 9.99 -11.92
C ASN A 62 8.47 9.18 -10.62
N ASN A 63 7.47 9.23 -9.74
CA ASN A 63 7.47 8.46 -8.48
C ASN A 63 7.43 6.95 -8.75
N SER A 64 8.02 6.19 -7.83
CA SER A 64 8.06 4.73 -7.91
C SER A 64 6.71 4.09 -7.58
N VAL A 65 6.20 3.28 -8.51
CA VAL A 65 5.09 2.35 -8.26
C VAL A 65 5.65 0.93 -8.29
N LEU A 66 5.70 0.28 -7.13
CA LEU A 66 6.28 -1.04 -6.94
C LEU A 66 5.20 -2.09 -6.69
N LEU A 67 5.52 -3.34 -7.01
CA LEU A 67 4.76 -4.47 -6.50
C LEU A 67 5.13 -4.74 -5.05
N ALA A 68 4.17 -5.20 -4.26
CA ALA A 68 4.40 -5.62 -2.88
C ALA A 68 5.48 -6.71 -2.78
N THR A 69 5.63 -7.56 -3.80
CA THR A 69 6.69 -8.57 -3.89
C THR A 69 8.08 -7.98 -4.12
N GLN A 70 8.16 -6.77 -4.66
CA GLN A 70 9.41 -6.02 -4.87
C GLN A 70 9.81 -5.20 -3.63
N LEU A 71 8.89 -5.02 -2.67
CA LEU A 71 9.16 -4.29 -1.44
C LEU A 71 9.96 -5.16 -0.46
N THR A 72 11.28 -5.00 -0.48
CA THR A 72 12.21 -5.75 0.38
C THR A 72 12.51 -5.02 1.68
N THR A 73 12.61 -3.68 1.62
CA THR A 73 12.87 -2.79 2.75
C THR A 73 12.06 -1.51 2.58
N ALA A 74 11.61 -0.91 3.67
CA ALA A 74 11.07 0.46 3.67
C ALA A 74 12.09 1.36 4.38
N ARG A 75 12.52 2.44 3.73
CA ARG A 75 13.40 3.41 4.38
C ARG A 75 12.58 4.34 5.28
N ALA A 76 13.21 4.86 6.33
CA ALA A 76 12.51 5.67 7.33
C ALA A 76 11.99 7.00 6.74
N GLU A 77 12.67 7.52 5.72
CA GLU A 77 12.28 8.73 5.00
C GLU A 77 11.14 8.49 3.99
N GLU A 78 10.95 7.27 3.51
CA GLU A 78 9.97 6.96 2.46
C GLU A 78 8.53 6.97 2.99
N LEU A 79 7.65 7.65 2.29
CA LEU A 79 6.21 7.55 2.54
C LEU A 79 5.65 6.36 1.75
N ILE A 80 5.52 5.22 2.41
CA ILE A 80 4.96 4.01 1.80
C ILE A 80 3.43 4.07 1.79
N ILE A 81 2.83 3.98 0.60
CA ILE A 81 1.38 4.06 0.40
C ILE A 81 0.90 2.81 -0.33
N PHE A 82 0.08 1.99 0.31
CA PHE A 82 -0.57 0.86 -0.35
C PHE A 82 -1.81 1.35 -1.09
N VAL A 83 -1.95 0.97 -2.37
CA VAL A 83 -3.04 1.48 -3.23
C VAL A 83 -4.21 0.52 -3.40
N GLU A 84 -4.19 -0.58 -2.66
CA GLU A 84 -5.23 -1.60 -2.58
C GLU A 84 -4.95 -2.57 -1.43
N HIS A 85 -5.93 -3.41 -1.12
CA HIS A 85 -5.73 -4.58 -0.25
C HIS A 85 -5.38 -5.82 -1.03
N TYR A 86 -4.62 -6.72 -0.41
CA TYR A 86 -4.60 -8.12 -0.81
C TYR A 86 -5.84 -8.86 -0.26
N PRO A 87 -6.43 -9.82 -1.01
CA PRO A 87 -7.63 -10.55 -0.57
C PRO A 87 -7.43 -11.33 0.74
N LEU A 88 -6.20 -11.75 1.00
CA LEU A 88 -5.82 -12.49 2.19
C LEU A 88 -5.13 -11.58 3.19
N SER A 89 -5.86 -11.17 4.22
CA SER A 89 -5.35 -10.26 5.26
C SER A 89 -4.10 -10.78 5.98
N HIS A 90 -3.96 -12.10 6.14
CA HIS A 90 -2.76 -12.69 6.74
C HIS A 90 -1.50 -12.45 5.89
N THR A 91 -1.63 -12.40 4.56
CA THR A 91 -0.53 -12.11 3.64
C THR A 91 -0.09 -10.65 3.76
N GLU A 92 -1.04 -9.71 3.85
CA GLU A 92 -0.72 -8.29 4.08
C GLU A 92 0.02 -8.11 5.40
N GLN A 93 -0.54 -8.68 6.48
CA GLN A 93 0.00 -8.57 7.82
C GLN A 93 1.39 -9.20 7.93
N ALA A 94 1.66 -10.29 7.22
CA ALA A 94 2.99 -10.88 7.15
C ALA A 94 4.01 -9.90 6.54
N LEU A 95 3.66 -9.21 5.45
CA LEU A 95 4.51 -8.19 4.85
C LEU A 95 4.71 -7.01 5.79
N PHE A 96 3.64 -6.49 6.41
CA PHE A 96 3.72 -5.33 7.30
C PHE A 96 4.61 -5.59 8.52
N LYS A 97 4.48 -6.79 9.12
CA LYS A 97 5.34 -7.22 10.23
C LYS A 97 6.79 -7.39 9.77
N LYS A 98 7.02 -8.01 8.61
CA LYS A 98 8.37 -8.21 8.04
C LYS A 98 9.08 -6.88 7.81
N LEU A 99 8.35 -5.84 7.40
CA LEU A 99 8.87 -4.51 7.17
C LEU A 99 8.90 -3.62 8.42
N GLY A 100 8.42 -4.12 9.57
CA GLY A 100 8.44 -3.39 10.83
C GLY A 100 7.46 -2.21 10.90
N PHE A 101 6.39 -2.21 10.11
CA PHE A 101 5.41 -1.11 10.16
C PHE A 101 4.62 -1.11 11.47
N HIS A 102 4.44 0.08 12.04
CA HIS A 102 3.61 0.31 13.22
C HIS A 102 2.16 0.68 12.87
N GLN A 103 1.95 1.28 11.69
CA GLN A 103 0.66 1.57 11.09
C GLN A 103 0.85 1.67 9.58
N VAL A 104 -0.12 1.22 8.79
CA VAL A 104 -0.04 1.24 7.33
C VAL A 104 -1.23 1.98 6.73
N PRO A 105 -1.03 3.03 5.91
CA PRO A 105 -2.09 3.64 5.13
C PRO A 105 -2.41 2.80 3.89
N VAL A 106 -3.68 2.48 3.69
CA VAL A 106 -4.17 1.80 2.48
C VAL A 106 -5.22 2.68 1.80
N LEU A 107 -5.10 2.86 0.49
CA LEU A 107 -6.10 3.52 -0.33
C LEU A 107 -6.96 2.46 -1.01
N SER A 108 -8.19 2.28 -0.56
CA SER A 108 -9.13 1.30 -1.11
C SER A 108 -10.23 1.99 -1.94
N SER A 109 -10.83 1.25 -2.87
CA SER A 109 -11.92 1.72 -3.75
C SER A 109 -12.67 0.55 -4.35
#